data_AF-A0A0K6BRB7-F1
#
_entry.id   AF-A0A0K6BRB7-F1
#
_cell.length_a   1.000
_cell.length_b   1.000
_cell.length_c   1.000
_cell.angle_alpha   90.00
_cell.angle_beta   90.00
_cell.angle_gamma   90.00
#
_symmetry.space_group_name_H-M   'P 1'
#
loop_
_entity.id
_entity.type
_entity.pdbx_description
1 polymer ?
#
loop_
_entity_poly.entity_id
_entity_poly.type
_entity_poly.pdbx_seq_one_letter_code
_entity_poly.pdbx_strand_id
1 'polypeptide(L)'
;MKKLKSPASQSEAMKLRWKKRIVFEKGYTESCAEWMAERLEALLDHMQYGHATVAYRKQNGSFQLVKATLIYYEAEFRKKYDPTKIEGAVVYWNVDEQRWTTFQVENFMEWRPIV
;
A
#
# COMPACT_ATOMS: atom_id res chain seq x y z
N MET A 1 12.90 5.42 29.68
CA MET A 1 12.21 4.34 28.93
C MET A 1 11.47 4.95 27.75
N LYS A 2 11.83 4.60 26.50
CA LYS A 2 11.04 5.02 25.33
C LYS A 2 9.71 4.25 25.39
N LYS A 3 8.57 4.93 25.59
CA LYS A 3 7.26 4.28 25.53
C LYS A 3 7.09 3.67 24.13
N LEU A 4 7.03 2.34 24.05
CA LEU A 4 6.66 1.63 22.83
C LEU A 4 5.23 2.06 22.46
N LYS A 5 5.07 2.63 21.27
CA LYS A 5 3.76 3.02 20.74
C LYS A 5 2.92 1.76 20.49
N SER A 6 1.65 1.77 20.89
CA SER A 6 0.73 0.64 20.66
C SER A 6 0.53 0.39 19.17
N PRO A 7 0.23 -0.84 18.73
CA PRO A 7 0.00 -1.16 17.32
C PRO A 7 -1.06 -0.26 16.65
N ALA A 8 -2.17 0.01 17.34
CA ALA A 8 -3.19 0.94 16.89
C ALA A 8 -2.63 2.35 16.63
N SER A 9 -1.80 2.88 17.53
CA SER A 9 -1.18 4.19 17.34
C SER A 9 -0.14 4.24 16.20
N GLN A 10 0.43 3.09 15.83
CA GLN A 10 1.36 3.00 14.69
C GLN A 10 0.60 2.96 13.35
N SER A 11 -0.49 2.19 13.29
CA SER A 11 -1.42 2.17 12.15
C SER A 11 -2.00 3.57 11.89
N GLU A 12 -2.51 4.24 12.92
CA GLU A 12 -3.03 5.61 12.81
C GLU A 12 -1.96 6.60 12.31
N ALA A 13 -0.74 6.52 12.86
CA ALA A 13 0.35 7.38 12.41
C ALA A 13 0.77 7.10 10.95
N MET A 14 0.71 5.85 10.51
CA MET A 14 0.99 5.42 9.14
C MET A 14 -0.07 5.97 8.18
N LYS A 15 -1.36 5.72 8.45
CA LYS A 15 -2.47 6.25 7.65
C LYS A 15 -2.43 7.77 7.57
N LEU A 16 -2.13 8.46 8.67
CA LEU A 16 -2.00 9.92 8.68
C LEU A 16 -0.86 10.41 7.77
N ARG A 17 0.27 9.69 7.68
CA ARG A 17 1.35 10.02 6.74
C ARG A 17 0.89 9.86 5.30
N TRP A 18 0.23 8.74 4.97
CA TRP A 18 -0.30 8.50 3.63
C TRP A 18 -1.36 9.52 3.24
N LYS A 19 -2.32 9.82 4.14
CA LYS A 19 -3.33 10.87 3.94
C LYS A 19 -2.67 12.20 3.56
N LYS A 20 -1.69 12.66 4.35
CA LYS A 20 -0.94 13.91 4.06
C LYS A 20 -0.26 13.88 2.70
N ARG A 21 0.37 12.75 2.33
CA ARG A 21 1.01 12.59 1.02
C ARG A 21 0.00 12.64 -0.12
N ILE A 22 -1.12 11.93 0.00
CA ILE A 22 -2.17 11.90 -1.01
C ILE A 22 -2.76 13.29 -1.26
N VAL A 23 -3.04 14.04 -0.18
CA VAL A 23 -3.50 15.44 -0.29
C VAL A 23 -2.45 16.30 -0.98
N PHE A 24 -1.20 16.22 -0.54
CA PHE A 24 -0.12 17.06 -1.07
C PHE A 24 0.20 16.79 -2.55
N GLU A 25 0.32 15.53 -2.94
CA GLU A 25 0.77 15.14 -4.29
C GLU A 25 -0.36 15.16 -5.35
N LYS A 26 -1.62 15.02 -4.93
CA LYS A 26 -2.77 14.89 -5.86
C LYS A 26 -3.86 15.93 -5.69
N GLY A 27 -3.84 16.70 -4.60
CA GLY A 27 -4.89 17.68 -4.31
C GLY A 27 -6.24 17.05 -3.98
N TYR A 28 -6.27 15.78 -3.55
CA TYR A 28 -7.50 15.16 -3.07
C TYR A 28 -8.00 15.85 -1.80
N THR A 29 -9.32 15.88 -1.60
CA THR A 29 -9.92 16.30 -0.33
C THR A 29 -9.45 15.38 0.80
N GLU A 30 -9.38 15.90 2.02
CA GLU A 30 -8.97 15.11 3.19
C GLU A 30 -9.76 13.82 3.38
N SER A 31 -11.09 13.86 3.19
CA SER A 31 -11.96 12.69 3.32
C SER A 31 -11.65 11.61 2.28
N CYS A 32 -11.39 12.02 1.04
CA CYS A 32 -10.96 11.10 -0.02
C CYS A 32 -9.58 10.48 0.30
N ALA A 33 -8.62 11.30 0.75
CA ALA A 33 -7.28 10.82 1.11
C ALA A 33 -7.31 9.86 2.32
N GLU A 34 -8.21 10.10 3.27
CA GLU A 34 -8.46 9.23 4.42
C GLU A 34 -9.03 7.88 3.98
N TRP A 35 -10.09 7.88 3.16
CA TRP A 35 -10.65 6.67 2.56
C TRP A 35 -9.60 5.87 1.78
N MET A 36 -8.77 6.55 0.99
CA MET A 36 -7.69 5.90 0.24
C MET A 36 -6.65 5.26 1.17
N ALA A 37 -6.27 5.93 2.26
CA ALA A 37 -5.31 5.40 3.23
C ALA A 37 -5.85 4.16 3.97
N GLU A 38 -7.13 4.17 4.36
CA GLU A 38 -7.80 3.00 4.95
C GLU A 38 -7.84 1.81 3.99
N ARG A 39 -8.19 2.06 2.72
CA ARG A 39 -8.21 1.01 1.71
C ARG A 39 -6.85 0.46 1.39
N LEU A 40 -5.81 1.30 1.42
CA LEU A 40 -4.44 0.86 1.23
C LEU A 40 -3.96 -0.02 2.39
N GLU A 41 -4.31 0.33 3.64
CA GLU A 41 -4.01 -0.54 4.79
C GLU A 41 -4.68 -1.92 4.63
N ALA A 42 -5.97 -1.95 4.29
CA ALA A 42 -6.69 -3.20 4.08
C ALA A 42 -6.11 -4.04 2.92
N LEU A 43 -5.65 -3.40 1.84
CA LEU A 43 -4.96 -4.07 0.74
C LEU A 43 -3.68 -4.76 1.22
N LEU A 44 -2.86 -4.05 1.99
CA LEU A 44 -1.57 -4.54 2.48
C LEU A 44 -1.74 -5.69 3.47
N ASP A 45 -2.78 -5.65 4.30
CA ASP A 45 -3.16 -6.76 5.16
C ASP A 45 -3.53 -8.01 4.33
N HIS A 46 -4.40 -7.84 3.34
CA HIS A 46 -4.85 -8.93 2.47
C HIS A 46 -3.72 -9.55 1.64
N MET A 47 -2.86 -8.73 1.01
CA MET A 47 -1.80 -9.23 0.12
C MET A 47 -0.75 -10.09 0.83
N GLN A 48 -0.60 -9.98 2.16
CA GLN A 48 0.32 -10.84 2.91
C GLN A 48 -0.09 -12.32 2.89
N TYR A 49 -1.37 -12.61 2.67
CA TYR A 49 -1.91 -13.96 2.71
C TYR A 49 -2.65 -14.36 1.43
N GLY A 50 -2.88 -13.42 0.51
CA GLY A 50 -3.68 -13.64 -0.68
C GLY A 50 -3.22 -12.84 -1.89
N HIS A 51 -4.02 -12.94 -2.94
CA HIS A 51 -3.86 -12.18 -4.17
C HIS A 51 -4.93 -11.08 -4.23
N ALA A 52 -4.56 -9.94 -4.79
CA ALA A 52 -5.48 -8.84 -5.05
C ALA A 52 -5.33 -8.34 -6.48
N THR A 53 -6.43 -7.89 -7.06
CA THR A 53 -6.38 -6.99 -8.22
C THR A 53 -6.17 -5.58 -7.70
N VAL A 54 -5.14 -4.86 -8.17
CA VAL A 54 -4.80 -3.51 -7.71
C VAL A 54 -4.82 -2.55 -8.89
N ALA A 55 -5.55 -1.44 -8.73
CA ALA A 55 -5.64 -0.36 -9.68
C ALA A 55 -4.81 0.84 -9.19
N TYR A 56 -3.94 1.36 -10.05
CA TYR A 56 -3.14 2.55 -9.78
C TYR A 56 -2.75 3.29 -11.07
N ARG A 57 -2.29 4.54 -10.94
CA ARG A 57 -1.69 5.28 -12.06
C ARG A 57 -0.16 5.25 -12.02
N LYS A 58 0.47 5.10 -13.17
CA LYS A 58 1.92 5.38 -13.30
C LYS A 58 2.15 6.90 -13.26
N GLN A 59 3.40 7.31 -13.03
CA GLN A 59 3.78 8.74 -13.00
C GLN A 59 3.45 9.47 -14.32
N ASN A 60 3.52 8.78 -15.45
CA ASN A 60 3.11 9.30 -16.76
C ASN A 60 1.58 9.37 -16.96
N GLY A 61 0.79 9.11 -15.92
CA GLY A 61 -0.67 9.16 -15.94
C GLY A 61 -1.37 7.88 -16.44
N SER A 62 -0.63 6.91 -17.01
CA SER A 62 -1.22 5.69 -17.55
C SER A 62 -1.84 4.83 -16.45
N PHE A 63 -3.05 4.34 -16.69
CA PHE A 63 -3.75 3.42 -15.80
C PHE A 63 -3.10 2.03 -15.81
N GLN A 64 -3.05 1.38 -14.65
CA GLN A 64 -2.60 0.01 -14.47
C GLN A 64 -3.62 -0.75 -13.62
N LEU A 65 -3.85 -2.00 -14.02
CA LEU A 65 -4.62 -2.98 -13.28
C LEU A 65 -3.79 -4.26 -13.24
N VAL A 66 -3.37 -4.70 -12.06
CA VAL A 66 -2.40 -5.79 -11.90
C VAL A 66 -2.88 -6.82 -10.90
N LYS A 67 -2.41 -8.06 -11.03
CA LYS A 67 -2.50 -9.06 -9.98
C LYS A 67 -1.29 -8.95 -9.04
N ALA A 68 -1.53 -8.61 -7.78
CA ALA A 68 -0.50 -8.32 -6.79
C ALA A 68 -0.58 -9.25 -5.57
N THR A 69 0.58 -9.55 -4.96
CA THR A 69 0.68 -10.27 -3.68
C THR A 69 1.96 -9.90 -2.92
N LEU A 70 2.00 -10.21 -1.62
CA LEU A 70 3.16 -10.09 -0.73
C LEU A 70 3.57 -11.44 -0.11
N ILE A 71 2.93 -12.56 -0.50
CA ILE A 71 3.19 -13.90 0.07
C ILE A 71 4.69 -14.28 0.01
N TYR A 72 5.39 -13.87 -1.05
CA TYR A 72 6.81 -14.21 -1.24
C TYR A 72 7.77 -13.26 -0.52
N TYR A 73 7.28 -12.18 0.12
CA TYR A 73 8.13 -11.11 0.65
C TYR A 73 9.09 -11.61 1.72
N GLU A 74 8.59 -12.38 2.70
CA GLU A 74 9.40 -12.84 3.81
C GLU A 74 10.47 -13.85 3.36
N ALA A 75 10.15 -14.72 2.41
CA ALA A 75 11.10 -15.69 1.85
C ALA A 75 12.22 -14.99 1.07
N GLU A 76 11.87 -14.02 0.21
CA GLU A 76 12.83 -13.31 -0.64
C GLU A 76 13.72 -12.36 0.17
N PHE A 77 13.12 -11.54 1.03
CA PHE A 77 13.84 -10.48 1.75
C PHE A 77 14.29 -10.88 3.15
N ARG A 78 14.00 -12.12 3.57
CA ARG A 78 14.34 -12.69 4.89
C ARG A 78 13.90 -11.80 6.06
N LYS A 79 12.76 -11.14 5.90
CA LYS A 79 12.17 -10.24 6.91
C LYS A 79 10.65 -10.14 6.74
N LYS A 80 9.94 -10.02 7.86
CA LYS A 80 8.49 -9.77 7.85
C LYS A 80 8.17 -8.46 7.15
N TYR A 81 7.05 -8.46 6.44
CA TYR A 81 6.51 -7.23 5.86
C TYR A 81 6.05 -6.30 6.99
N ASP A 82 6.39 -5.02 6.88
CA ASP A 82 6.05 -4.00 7.87
C ASP A 82 5.49 -2.78 7.13
N PRO A 83 4.15 -2.65 7.04
CA PRO A 83 3.52 -1.57 6.29
C PRO A 83 3.83 -0.19 6.89
N THR A 84 4.19 -0.11 8.19
CA THR A 84 4.48 1.16 8.85
C THR A 84 5.73 1.85 8.29
N LYS A 85 6.59 1.10 7.58
CA LYS A 85 7.81 1.62 6.94
C LYS A 85 7.57 2.19 5.54
N ILE A 86 6.35 2.11 5.01
CA ILE A 86 6.02 2.68 3.71
C ILE A 86 5.86 4.18 3.85
N GLU A 87 6.79 4.92 3.26
CA GLU A 87 6.71 6.39 3.20
C GLU A 87 6.08 6.89 1.91
N GLY A 88 6.32 6.19 0.79
CA GLY A 88 5.82 6.64 -0.51
C GLY A 88 5.60 5.57 -1.57
N ALA A 89 6.40 4.51 -1.59
CA ALA A 89 6.23 3.44 -2.56
C ALA A 89 5.79 2.14 -1.89
N VAL A 90 4.71 1.56 -2.38
CA VAL A 90 4.24 0.22 -2.02
C VAL A 90 4.93 -0.77 -2.95
N VAL A 91 5.66 -1.71 -2.36
CA VAL A 91 6.24 -2.85 -3.07
C VAL A 91 5.26 -4.00 -3.10
N TYR A 92 5.23 -4.75 -4.21
CA TYR A 92 4.45 -5.96 -4.35
C TYR A 92 5.07 -6.89 -5.39
N TRP A 93 4.72 -8.17 -5.33
CA TRP A 93 5.00 -9.13 -6.39
C TRP A 93 3.91 -9.03 -7.45
N ASN A 94 4.27 -8.61 -8.67
CA ASN A 94 3.38 -8.68 -9.81
C ASN A 94 3.34 -10.14 -10.29
N VAL A 95 2.16 -10.76 -10.18
CA VAL A 95 1.98 -12.19 -10.46
C VAL A 95 2.10 -12.48 -11.95
N ASP A 96 1.57 -11.59 -12.79
CA ASP A 96 1.54 -11.79 -14.25
C ASP A 96 2.93 -11.53 -14.86
N GLU A 97 3.66 -10.55 -14.34
CA GLU A 97 5.03 -10.22 -14.79
C GLU A 97 6.13 -10.99 -14.04
N GLN A 98 5.77 -11.79 -13.05
CA GLN A 98 6.69 -12.56 -12.19
C GLN A 98 7.90 -11.75 -11.69
N ARG A 99 7.64 -10.54 -11.16
CA ARG A 99 8.69 -9.69 -10.61
C ARG A 99 8.20 -8.78 -9.49
N TRP A 100 9.14 -8.41 -8.62
CA TRP A 100 8.93 -7.33 -7.67
C TRP A 100 8.83 -5.99 -8.39
N THR A 101 7.81 -5.22 -8.05
CA THR A 101 7.59 -3.88 -8.58
C THR A 101 6.96 -2.98 -7.54
N THR A 102 6.74 -1.71 -7.89
CA THR A 102 6.21 -0.71 -6.97
C THR A 102 5.15 0.17 -7.61
N PHE A 103 4.26 0.72 -6.77
CA PHE A 103 3.43 1.88 -7.11
C PHE A 103 3.53 2.91 -6.00
N GLN A 104 3.28 4.18 -6.32
CA GLN A 104 3.30 5.26 -5.33
C GLN A 104 1.98 5.31 -4.57
N VAL A 105 2.02 5.56 -3.26
CA VAL A 105 0.86 5.62 -2.36
C VAL A 105 -0.24 6.54 -2.90
N GLU A 106 0.13 7.74 -3.35
CA GLU A 106 -0.75 8.75 -3.94
C GLU A 106 -1.32 8.38 -5.30
N ASN A 107 -0.77 7.35 -5.95
CA ASN A 107 -1.26 6.86 -7.22
C ASN A 107 -2.20 5.66 -7.07
N PHE A 108 -2.35 5.11 -5.86
CA PHE A 108 -3.32 4.08 -5.56
C PHE A 108 -4.73 4.58 -5.92
N MET A 109 -5.57 3.70 -6.46
CA MET A 109 -6.96 4.05 -6.77
C MET A 109 -7.93 3.11 -6.08
N GLU A 110 -7.78 1.80 -6.30
CA GLU A 110 -8.71 0.80 -5.79
C GLU A 110 -8.08 -0.60 -5.79
N TRP A 111 -8.65 -1.54 -5.02
CA TRP A 111 -8.32 -2.95 -5.06
C TRP A 111 -9.54 -3.85 -4.82
N ARG A 112 -9.42 -5.12 -5.23
CA ARG A 112 -10.37 -6.20 -4.90
C ARG A 112 -9.60 -7.50 -4.58
N PRO A 113 -10.06 -8.29 -3.60
CA PRO A 113 -9.49 -9.61 -3.36
C PRO A 113 -9.75 -10.52 -4.57
N ILE A 114 -8.81 -11.41 -4.86
CA ILE A 114 -9.01 -12.51 -5.80
C ILE A 114 -9.25 -13.76 -4.95
N VAL A 115 -10.46 -14.32 -5.06
CA VAL A 115 -10.93 -15.50 -4.32
C VAL A 115 -10.84 -16.73 -5.21
#